data_AF-A0A423VY44-F1
#
_entry.id   AF-A0A423VY44-F1
#
_cell.length_a   1.000
_cell.length_b   1.000
_cell.length_c   1.000
_cell.angle_alpha   90.00
_cell.angle_beta   90.00
_cell.angle_gamma   90.00
#
_symmetry.space_group_name_H-M   'P 1'
#
loop_
_entity.id
_entity.type
_entity.pdbx_description
1 polymer ?
#
loop_
_entity_poly.entity_id
_entity_poly.type
_entity_poly.pdbx_seq_one_letter_code
_entity_poly.pdbx_strand_id
1 'polypeptide(L)'
;MSSPSAPTNFQGLNPGDGPLVFVELCMTWRDATDDDFVLTTGIEFLEESIVLAEQMGLVHPFIFPNYVWPTEDVMASHGKDRLGHLKKAASKWDPEGFF
;
A
#
# COMPACT_ATOMS: atom_id res chain seq x y z
N MET A 1 26.88 -16.83 7.11
CA MET A 1 26.92 -15.48 7.70
C MET A 1 25.86 -14.67 7.00
N SER A 2 24.78 -14.30 7.70
CA SER A 2 23.74 -13.44 7.12
C SER A 2 24.34 -12.05 6.92
N SER A 3 24.26 -11.51 5.70
CA SER A 3 24.63 -10.11 5.44
C SER A 3 23.88 -9.20 6.42
N PRO A 4 24.50 -8.12 6.94
CA PRO A 4 23.78 -7.16 7.76
C PRO A 4 22.55 -6.67 6.98
N SER A 5 21.37 -6.67 7.61
CA SER A 5 20.14 -6.21 6.99
C SER A 5 20.36 -4.76 6.54
N ALA A 6 20.24 -4.51 5.23
CA ALA A 6 20.35 -3.13 4.73
C ALA A 6 19.27 -2.26 5.40
N PRO A 7 19.51 -0.96 5.60
CA PRO A 7 18.54 -0.08 6.24
C PRO A 7 17.23 -0.03 5.45
N THR A 8 16.12 0.20 6.15
CA THR A 8 14.80 0.44 5.54
C THR A 8 14.89 1.52 4.47
N ASN A 9 14.27 1.27 3.31
CA ASN A 9 14.31 2.20 2.18
C ASN A 9 13.34 3.39 2.36
N PHE A 10 13.28 4.29 1.38
CA PHE A 10 12.41 5.46 1.41
C PHE A 10 10.90 5.13 1.37
N GLN A 11 10.52 3.89 1.08
CA GLN A 11 9.14 3.44 1.10
C GLN A 11 8.77 2.78 2.44
N GLY A 12 9.72 2.61 3.36
CA GLY A 12 9.46 1.89 4.61
C GLY A 12 9.69 0.38 4.52
N LEU A 13 10.20 -0.14 3.39
CA LEU A 13 10.47 -1.57 3.21
C LEU A 13 11.85 -1.96 3.74
N ASN A 14 11.93 -3.08 4.45
CA ASN A 14 13.16 -3.64 5.00
C ASN A 14 13.56 -4.91 4.23
N PRO A 15 14.84 -5.10 3.86
CA PRO A 15 15.30 -6.36 3.27
C PRO A 15 15.04 -7.61 4.13
N GLY A 16 14.88 -7.42 5.44
CA GLY A 16 14.50 -8.46 6.40
C GLY A 16 13.05 -8.93 6.27
N ASP A 17 12.18 -8.20 5.58
CA ASP A 17 10.79 -8.59 5.31
C ASP A 17 10.71 -9.77 4.31
N GLY A 18 11.85 -10.13 3.70
CA GLY A 18 11.94 -11.22 2.74
C GLY A 18 11.43 -10.82 1.35
N PRO A 19 11.23 -11.80 0.45
CA PRO A 19 10.64 -11.54 -0.86
C PRO A 19 9.17 -11.15 -0.70
N LEU A 20 8.81 -9.96 -1.19
CA LEU A 20 7.44 -9.48 -1.20
C LEU A 20 6.81 -9.69 -2.59
N VAL A 21 5.51 -9.93 -2.61
CA VAL A 21 4.70 -10.01 -3.84
C VAL A 21 3.65 -8.91 -3.78
N PHE A 22 3.56 -8.14 -4.87
CA PHE A 22 2.47 -7.18 -5.06
C PHE A 22 1.33 -7.85 -5.82
N VAL A 23 0.10 -7.65 -5.33
CA VAL A 23 -1.12 -8.08 -6.00
C VAL A 23 -1.83 -6.83 -6.48
N GLU A 24 -2.01 -6.72 -7.80
CA GLU A 24 -2.76 -5.64 -8.44
C GLU A 24 -3.95 -6.28 -9.16
N LEU A 25 -5.16 -5.79 -8.88
CA LEU A 25 -6.36 -6.21 -9.57
C LEU A 25 -6.67 -5.23 -10.71
N CYS A 26 -6.46 -5.67 -11.94
CA CYS A 26 -6.83 -4.91 -13.13
C CYS A 26 -8.14 -5.44 -13.70
N MET A 27 -9.19 -4.60 -13.68
CA MET A 27 -10.52 -4.95 -14.20
C MET A 27 -10.86 -4.05 -15.37
N THR A 28 -11.44 -4.63 -16.41
CA THR A 28 -11.94 -3.90 -17.58
C THR A 28 -13.31 -4.44 -17.94
N TRP A 29 -14.24 -3.55 -18.26
CA TRP A 29 -15.59 -3.87 -18.68
C TRP A 29 -16.05 -2.93 -19.79
N ARG A 30 -17.13 -3.29 -20.47
CA ARG A 30 -17.56 -2.61 -21.70
C ARG A 30 -18.63 -1.57 -21.43
N ASP A 31 -19.63 -1.94 -20.64
CA ASP A 31 -20.86 -1.17 -20.49
C ASP A 31 -20.82 -0.41 -19.17
N ALA A 32 -21.01 0.91 -19.20
CA ALA A 32 -20.95 1.76 -18.01
C ALA A 32 -22.01 1.40 -16.94
N THR A 33 -23.03 0.60 -17.31
CA THR A 33 -24.01 0.06 -16.37
C THR A 33 -23.40 -0.93 -15.37
N ASP A 34 -22.21 -1.46 -15.68
CA ASP A 34 -21.51 -2.42 -14.84
C ASP A 34 -20.49 -1.74 -13.89
N ASP A 35 -20.33 -0.41 -13.95
CA ASP A 35 -19.36 0.34 -13.14
C ASP A 35 -19.46 -0.03 -11.65
N ASP A 36 -20.64 0.12 -11.06
CA ASP A 36 -20.86 -0.12 -9.63
C ASP A 36 -20.59 -1.59 -9.26
N PHE A 37 -20.98 -2.53 -10.12
CA PHE A 37 -20.79 -3.96 -9.89
C PHE A 37 -19.30 -4.30 -9.90
N VAL A 38 -18.58 -3.91 -10.95
CA VAL A 38 -17.17 -4.24 -11.11
C VAL A 38 -16.31 -3.58 -10.03
N LEU A 39 -16.57 -2.32 -9.71
CA LEU A 39 -15.84 -1.61 -8.66
C LEU A 39 -16.06 -2.26 -7.28
N THR A 40 -17.31 -2.55 -6.92
CA THR A 40 -17.64 -3.16 -5.62
C THR A 40 -17.02 -4.55 -5.50
N THR A 41 -17.19 -5.40 -6.50
CA THR A 41 -16.63 -6.76 -6.49
C THR A 41 -15.10 -6.75 -6.43
N GLY A 42 -14.44 -5.80 -7.09
CA GLY A 42 -12.98 -5.68 -7.00
C GLY A 42 -12.47 -5.26 -5.64
N ILE A 43 -13.16 -4.32 -4.97
CA ILE A 43 -12.84 -3.90 -3.60
C ILE A 43 -13.02 -5.09 -2.64
N GLU A 44 -14.17 -5.77 -2.72
CA GLU A 44 -14.47 -6.94 -1.88
C GLU A 44 -13.42 -8.05 -2.08
N PHE A 45 -13.03 -8.33 -3.33
CA PHE A 45 -12.00 -9.32 -3.62
C PHE A 45 -10.63 -8.97 -2.98
N LEU A 46 -10.22 -7.70 -3.03
CA LEU A 46 -8.97 -7.25 -2.41
C LEU A 46 -9.05 -7.33 -0.87
N GLU A 47 -10.17 -6.91 -0.27
CA GLU A 47 -10.39 -6.99 1.18
C GLU A 47 -10.35 -8.45 1.67
N GLU A 48 -11.05 -9.35 0.98
CA GLU A 48 -11.03 -10.80 1.29
C GLU A 48 -9.64 -11.41 1.13
N SER A 49 -8.89 -10.98 0.11
CA SER A 49 -7.50 -11.43 -0.11
C SER A 49 -6.57 -10.99 1.03
N ILE A 50 -6.74 -9.77 1.54
CA ILE A 50 -5.98 -9.25 2.69
C ILE A 50 -6.34 -10.03 3.95
N VAL A 51 -7.63 -10.26 4.23
CA VAL A 51 -8.09 -11.06 5.37
C VAL A 51 -7.52 -12.48 5.32
N LEU A 52 -7.49 -13.10 4.15
CA LEU A 52 -6.88 -14.43 3.98
C LEU A 52 -5.37 -14.38 4.24
N ALA A 53 -4.66 -13.39 3.71
CA ALA A 53 -3.22 -13.22 3.95
C ALA A 53 -2.91 -12.98 5.44
N GLU A 54 -3.74 -12.23 6.15
CA GLU A 54 -3.66 -12.03 7.59
C GLU A 54 -3.81 -13.35 8.36
N GLN A 55 -4.83 -14.14 8.02
CA GLN A 55 -5.07 -15.46 8.64
C GLN A 55 -3.90 -16.42 8.42
N MET A 56 -3.22 -16.30 7.28
CA MET A 56 -2.05 -17.10 6.94
C MET A 56 -0.74 -16.55 7.52
N GLY A 57 -0.75 -15.36 8.12
CA GLY A 57 0.46 -14.68 8.61
C GLY A 57 1.40 -14.22 7.48
N LEU A 58 0.86 -13.96 6.29
CA LEU A 58 1.59 -13.57 5.08
C LEU A 58 1.39 -12.10 4.70
N VAL A 59 0.50 -11.37 5.38
CA VAL A 59 0.23 -9.98 5.07
C VAL A 59 1.47 -9.11 5.32
N HIS A 60 1.73 -8.18 4.40
CA HIS A 60 2.67 -7.09 4.60
C HIS A 60 1.90 -5.76 4.48
N PRO A 61 2.08 -4.79 5.39
CA PRO A 61 1.22 -3.61 5.46
C PRO A 61 1.46 -2.58 4.35
N PHE A 62 2.56 -2.70 3.59
CA PHE A 62 2.93 -1.74 2.55
C PHE A 62 2.00 -1.79 1.34
N ILE A 63 1.50 -0.63 0.93
CA ILE A 63 0.66 -0.43 -0.25
C ILE A 63 1.45 0.37 -1.28
N PHE A 64 1.42 -0.07 -2.53
CA PHE A 64 2.18 0.58 -3.58
C PHE A 64 1.45 1.84 -4.08
N PRO A 65 1.99 3.07 -3.88
CA PRO A 65 1.21 4.30 -4.04
C PRO A 65 0.67 4.58 -5.44
N ASN A 66 1.25 3.99 -6.49
CA ASN A 66 0.83 4.24 -7.87
C ASN A 66 -0.49 3.56 -8.23
N TYR A 67 -0.92 2.56 -7.44
CA TYR A 67 -2.13 1.76 -7.69
C TYR A 67 -3.04 1.70 -6.46
N VAL A 68 -2.95 2.70 -5.59
CA VAL A 68 -3.80 2.81 -4.39
C VAL A 68 -5.24 3.14 -4.78
N TRP A 69 -6.21 2.49 -4.15
CA TRP A 69 -7.62 2.85 -4.19
C TRP A 69 -7.96 3.95 -3.17
N PRO A 70 -8.92 4.86 -3.42
CA PRO A 70 -9.22 5.97 -2.51
C PRO A 70 -9.57 5.61 -1.06
N THR A 71 -9.95 4.36 -0.78
CA THR A 71 -10.29 3.88 0.57
C THR A 71 -9.08 3.41 1.38
N GLU A 72 -7.91 3.23 0.76
CA GLU A 72 -6.72 2.69 1.41
C GLU A 72 -5.82 3.77 2.02
N ASP A 73 -5.28 3.54 3.21
CA ASP A 73 -4.33 4.45 3.86
C ASP A 73 -2.89 4.17 3.42
N VAL A 74 -2.56 4.60 2.20
CA VAL A 74 -1.21 4.48 1.61
C VAL A 74 -0.12 5.11 2.48
N MET A 75 -0.43 6.18 3.21
CA MET A 75 0.57 6.91 3.98
C MET A 75 0.95 6.14 5.25
N ALA A 76 -0.02 5.51 5.91
CA ALA A 76 0.24 4.61 7.04
C ALA A 76 1.04 3.37 6.63
N SER A 77 0.86 2.88 5.40
CA SER A 77 1.52 1.69 4.86
C SER A 77 3.06 1.74 4.87
N HIS A 78 3.64 2.93 4.87
CA HIS A 78 5.10 3.16 4.93
C HIS A 78 5.71 2.90 6.32
N GLY A 79 4.87 2.67 7.33
CA GLY A 79 5.31 2.52 8.72
C GLY A 79 5.57 3.86 9.42
N LYS A 80 5.53 3.84 10.76
CA LYS A 80 5.53 5.04 11.61
C LYS A 80 6.73 5.94 11.41
N ASP A 81 7.92 5.36 11.30
CA ASP A 81 9.17 6.12 11.18
C ASP A 81 9.23 6.86 9.85
N ARG A 82 8.87 6.17 8.76
CA ARG A 82 8.90 6.77 7.43
C ARG A 82 7.79 7.80 7.27
N LEU A 83 6.58 7.50 7.72
CA LEU A 83 5.48 8.46 7.75
C LEU A 83 5.85 9.72 8.55
N GLY A 84 6.53 9.57 9.69
CA GLY A 84 7.02 10.68 10.48
C GLY A 84 8.04 11.55 9.72
N HIS A 85 8.93 10.93 8.93
CA HIS A 85 9.85 11.66 8.06
C HIS A 85 9.13 12.40 6.93
N LEU A 86 8.15 11.76 6.28
CA LEU A 86 7.33 12.37 5.22
C LEU A 86 6.55 13.57 5.74
N LYS A 87 5.93 13.46 6.93
CA LYS A 87 5.24 14.58 7.59
C LYS A 87 6.18 15.75 7.86
N LYS A 88 7.41 15.50 8.34
CA LYS A 88 8.41 16.55 8.53
C LYS A 88 8.83 17.21 7.22
N ALA A 89 8.95 16.44 6.14
CA ALA A 89 9.27 16.97 4.82
C ALA A 89 8.12 17.85 4.30
N ALA A 90 6.87 17.39 4.41
CA ALA A 90 5.68 18.18 4.07
C ALA A 90 5.65 19.50 4.85
N SER A 91 5.77 19.46 6.18
CA SER A 91 5.78 20.70 6.99
C SER A 91 6.92 21.67 6.66
N LYS A 92 8.05 21.16 6.14
CA LYS A 92 9.19 22.00 5.76
C LYS A 92 9.02 22.64 4.39
N TRP A 93 8.50 21.89 3.42
CA TRP A 93 8.52 22.26 2.02
C TRP A 93 7.15 22.70 1.48
N ASP A 94 6.06 22.25 2.11
CA ASP A 94 4.69 22.67 1.86
C ASP A 94 3.98 23.02 3.18
N PRO A 95 4.40 24.10 3.86
CA PRO A 95 3.83 24.48 5.14
C PRO A 95 2.36 24.94 5.05
N GLU A 96 1.90 25.32 3.86
CA GLU A 96 0.52 25.78 3.61
C GLU A 96 -0.40 24.62 3.17
N GLY A 97 0.16 23.45 2.84
CA GLY A 97 -0.60 22.28 2.41
C GLY A 97 -1.28 22.51 1.06
N PHE A 98 -0.59 23.16 0.13
CA PHE A 98 -1.12 23.40 -1.21
C PHE A 98 -1.23 22.08 -2.01
N PHE A 99 -0.35 21.11 -1.72
CA PHE A 99 -0.31 19.80 -2.38
C PHE A 99 -0.87 18.68 -1.50
#